data_AF-A0A423K0A9-F1
#
_entry.id   AF-A0A423K0A9-F1
#
_cell.length_a   1.000
_cell.length_b   1.000
_cell.length_c   1.000
_cell.angle_alpha   90.00
_cell.angle_beta   90.00
_cell.angle_gamma   90.00
#
_symmetry.space_group_name_H-M   'P 1'
#
loop_
_entity.id
_entity.type
_entity.pdbx_description
1 polymer ?
#
loop_
_entity_poly.entity_id
_entity_poly.type
_entity_poly.pdbx_seq_one_letter_code
_entity_poly.pdbx_strand_id
1 'polypeptide(L)'
;MDENRKRRLQVLGEMVDNHCWDNREEIAASDQCLCTGCGLWLDPTEIVRWHEGKHACCPECGLAGAVVGSKSGIPLDEYRSYMEIE
;
A
#
# COMPACT_ATOMS: atom_id res chain seq x y z
N MET A 1 -11.08 -5.40 -12.48
CA MET A 1 -9.66 -5.00 -12.48
C MET A 1 -9.01 -5.70 -13.65
N ASP A 2 -8.23 -4.99 -14.46
CA ASP A 2 -7.49 -5.58 -15.58
C ASP A 2 -6.42 -6.60 -15.10
N GLU A 3 -6.19 -7.66 -15.86
CA GLU A 3 -5.26 -8.75 -15.47
C GLU A 3 -3.80 -8.27 -15.43
N ASN A 4 -3.39 -7.32 -16.27
CA ASN A 4 -2.03 -6.76 -16.21
C ASN A 4 -1.87 -5.91 -14.94
N ARG A 5 -2.88 -5.09 -14.61
CA ARG A 5 -2.92 -4.33 -13.35
C ARG A 5 -2.77 -5.26 -12.14
N LYS A 6 -3.52 -6.36 -12.11
CA LYS A 6 -3.45 -7.34 -11.01
C LYS A 6 -2.06 -7.94 -10.85
N ARG A 7 -1.42 -8.35 -11.96
CA ARG A 7 -0.04 -8.88 -11.93
C ARG A 7 0.97 -7.86 -11.42
N ARG A 8 0.89 -6.61 -11.89
CA ARG A 8 1.80 -5.53 -11.45
C ARG A 8 1.64 -5.26 -9.95
N LEU A 9 0.41 -5.23 -9.46
CA LEU A 9 0.09 -5.07 -8.04
C LEU A 9 0.62 -6.23 -7.18
N GLN A 10 0.48 -7.47 -7.67
CA GLN A 10 1.04 -8.64 -7.00
C GLN A 10 2.56 -8.58 -6.87
N VAL A 11 3.26 -8.22 -7.96
CA VAL A 11 4.73 -8.05 -7.94
C VAL A 11 5.15 -6.95 -6.96
N LEU A 12 4.44 -5.83 -6.94
CA LEU A 12 4.70 -4.76 -5.96
C LEU A 12 4.48 -5.28 -4.53
N GLY A 13 3.38 -5.99 -4.28
CA GLY A 13 3.06 -6.59 -2.98
C GLY A 13 4.18 -7.51 -2.47
N GLU A 14 4.70 -8.39 -3.33
CA GLU A 14 5.83 -9.26 -3.00
C GLU A 14 7.11 -8.46 -2.70
N MET A 15 7.36 -7.37 -3.42
CA MET A 15 8.55 -6.52 -3.21
C MET A 15 8.50 -5.75 -1.90
N VAL A 16 7.33 -5.29 -1.47
CA VAL A 16 7.16 -4.41 -0.30
C VAL A 16 6.58 -5.12 0.91
N ASP A 17 6.48 -6.46 0.89
CA ASP A 17 5.86 -7.26 1.95
C ASP A 17 6.37 -6.91 3.35
N ASN A 18 7.69 -6.73 3.49
CA ASN A 18 8.32 -6.31 4.75
C ASN A 18 7.85 -4.92 5.25
N HIS A 19 7.50 -4.01 4.35
CA HIS A 19 6.97 -2.67 4.67
C HIS A 19 5.46 -2.67 4.93
N CYS A 20 4.77 -3.77 4.62
CA CYS A 20 3.38 -3.99 5.00
C CYS A 20 3.26 -4.59 6.41
N TRP A 21 4.36 -5.08 6.98
CA TRP A 21 4.43 -5.68 8.30
C TRP A 21 4.90 -4.66 9.36
N ASP A 22 4.26 -4.70 10.54
CA ASP A 22 4.46 -3.81 11.69
C ASP A 22 4.76 -2.34 11.33
N ASN A 23 3.93 -1.78 10.44
CA ASN A 23 4.31 -0.61 9.66
C ASN A 23 3.69 0.70 10.17
N ARG A 24 3.26 0.72 11.43
CA ARG A 24 2.53 1.85 12.00
C ARG A 24 3.31 3.15 11.98
N GLU A 25 4.60 3.08 12.29
CA GLU A 25 5.49 4.25 12.28
C GLU A 25 5.77 4.74 10.86
N GLU A 26 6.00 3.82 9.90
CA GLU A 26 6.22 4.17 8.50
C GLU A 26 5.00 4.87 7.91
N ILE A 27 3.80 4.32 8.12
CA ILE A 27 2.54 4.92 7.65
C ILE A 27 2.37 6.32 8.26
N ALA A 28 2.56 6.47 9.58
CA ALA A 28 2.41 7.76 10.25
C ALA A 28 3.41 8.82 9.77
N ALA A 29 4.61 8.41 9.34
CA ALA A 29 5.63 9.30 8.82
C ALA A 29 5.45 9.61 7.31
N SER A 30 4.57 8.89 6.62
CA SER A 30 4.38 8.99 5.17
C SER A 30 3.51 10.16 4.78
N ASP A 31 3.77 10.68 3.58
CA ASP A 31 2.97 11.75 2.97
C ASP A 31 1.78 11.17 2.18
N GLN A 32 1.96 9.95 1.65
CA GLN A 32 0.93 9.16 0.98
C GLN A 32 1.19 7.67 1.19
N CYS A 33 0.15 6.85 1.07
CA CYS A 33 0.25 5.40 1.14
C CYS A 33 -0.37 4.74 -0.09
N LEU A 34 0.17 3.63 -0.55
CA LEU A 34 -0.37 2.87 -1.67
C LEU A 34 -0.88 1.52 -1.18
N CYS A 35 -2.09 1.14 -1.58
CA CYS A 35 -2.55 -0.23 -1.38
C CYS A 35 -2.07 -1.14 -2.52
N THR A 36 -1.27 -2.15 -2.22
CA THR A 36 -0.82 -3.17 -3.19
C THR A 36 -1.94 -4.15 -3.59
N GLY A 37 -3.07 -4.15 -2.87
CA GLY A 37 -4.25 -4.95 -3.21
C GLY A 37 -5.18 -4.28 -4.24
N CYS A 38 -5.51 -3.01 -4.04
CA CYS A 38 -6.44 -2.28 -4.92
C CYS A 38 -5.77 -1.24 -5.82
N GLY A 39 -4.53 -0.81 -5.52
CA GLY A 39 -3.75 0.17 -6.29
C GLY A 39 -4.16 1.63 -6.09
N LEU A 40 -4.97 1.93 -5.06
CA LEU A 40 -5.38 3.29 -4.74
C LEU A 40 -4.34 3.97 -3.84
N TRP A 41 -4.12 5.26 -4.10
CA TRP A 41 -3.49 6.15 -3.13
C TRP A 41 -4.45 6.36 -1.97
N LEU A 42 -3.87 6.39 -0.78
CA LEU A 42 -4.55 6.54 0.49
C LEU A 42 -3.87 7.66 1.27
N ASP A 43 -4.66 8.47 1.95
CA ASP A 43 -4.13 9.38 2.95
C ASP A 43 -3.76 8.56 4.21
N PRO A 44 -2.53 8.70 4.75
CA PRO A 44 -2.13 8.03 5.98
C PRO A 44 -3.11 8.24 7.15
N THR A 45 -3.76 9.41 7.22
CA THR A 45 -4.70 9.77 8.28
C THR A 45 -6.03 9.02 8.18
N GLU A 46 -6.37 8.47 7.02
CA GLU A 46 -7.58 7.66 6.81
C GLU A 46 -7.37 6.19 7.24
N ILE A 47 -6.12 5.77 7.50
CA ILE A 47 -5.77 4.41 7.92
C ILE A 47 -5.99 4.26 9.43
N VAL A 48 -7.25 4.02 9.79
CA VAL A 48 -7.68 3.88 11.19
C VAL A 48 -7.77 2.44 11.68
N ARG A 49 -7.78 1.45 10.76
CA ARG A 49 -7.88 0.02 11.10
C ARG A 49 -6.52 -0.66 11.01
N TRP A 50 -6.21 -1.46 12.03
CA TRP A 50 -4.93 -2.15 12.19
C TRP A 50 -5.15 -3.61 12.54
N HIS A 51 -4.66 -4.55 11.71
CA HIS A 51 -4.70 -5.97 12.01
C HIS A 51 -3.70 -6.29 13.13
N GLU A 52 -4.19 -6.95 14.18
CA GLU A 52 -3.44 -7.21 15.43
C GLU A 52 -2.84 -5.94 16.07
N GLY A 53 -3.35 -4.76 15.72
CA GLY A 53 -2.80 -3.47 16.16
C GLY A 53 -1.48 -3.07 15.50
N LYS A 54 -1.00 -3.81 14.49
CA LYS A 54 0.34 -3.64 13.90
C LYS A 54 0.33 -3.29 12.42
N HIS A 55 -0.48 -4.00 11.62
CA HIS A 55 -0.45 -3.92 10.16
C HIS A 55 -1.60 -3.05 9.67
N ALA A 56 -1.31 -2.06 8.84
CA ALA A 56 -2.35 -1.23 8.25
C ALA A 56 -3.36 -2.07 7.45
N CYS A 57 -4.64 -1.74 7.61
CA CYS A 57 -5.72 -2.21 6.74
C CYS A 57 -6.14 -1.10 5.77
N CYS A 58 -6.21 -1.41 4.50
CA CYS A 58 -6.69 -0.46 3.49
C CYS A 58 -8.12 -0.01 3.80
N PRO A 59 -8.42 1.31 3.88
CA PRO A 59 -9.77 1.79 4.16
C PRO A 59 -10.73 1.52 2.99
N GLU A 60 -10.21 1.40 1.77
CA GLU A 60 -11.00 1.21 0.55
C GLU A 60 -11.41 -0.25 0.33
N CYS A 61 -10.46 -1.19 0.41
CA CYS A 61 -10.72 -2.60 0.12
C CYS A 61 -10.73 -3.51 1.37
N GLY A 62 -10.33 -2.99 2.53
CA GLY A 62 -10.30 -3.73 3.79
C GLY A 62 -9.15 -4.73 3.95
N LEU A 63 -8.28 -4.89 2.94
CA LEU A 63 -7.17 -5.84 3.00
C LEU A 63 -6.11 -5.39 4.02
N ALA A 64 -5.74 -6.30 4.93
CA ALA A 64 -4.67 -6.11 5.90
C ALA A 64 -3.31 -6.49 5.28
N GLY A 65 -2.23 -5.82 5.69
CA GLY A 65 -0.87 -6.16 5.24
C GLY A 65 -0.66 -5.89 3.75
N ALA A 66 -1.37 -4.91 3.20
CA ALA A 66 -1.28 -4.55 1.78
C ALA A 66 -1.14 -3.05 1.58
N VAL A 67 -0.74 -2.30 2.61
CA VAL A 67 -0.55 -0.85 2.53
C VAL A 67 0.91 -0.54 2.84
N VAL A 68 1.55 0.18 1.94
CA VAL A 68 2.94 0.63 2.06
C VAL A 68 2.99 2.16 2.07
N GLY A 69 3.84 2.73 2.93
CA GLY A 69 3.99 4.17 3.06
C GLY A 69 5.07 4.74 2.14
N SER A 70 4.97 6.01 1.77
CA SER A 70 6.02 6.72 1.01
C SER A 70 7.36 6.83 1.76
N LYS A 71 7.41 6.64 3.09
CA LYS A 71 8.67 6.53 3.84
C LYS A 71 9.32 5.15 3.83
N SER A 72 8.74 4.16 3.12
CA SER A 72 9.42 2.87 2.87
C SER A 72 10.74 3.00 2.12
N GLY A 73 10.97 4.11 1.42
CA GLY A 73 12.11 4.30 0.52
C GLY A 73 11.88 3.68 -0.87
N ILE A 74 10.68 3.15 -1.13
CA ILE A 74 10.27 2.60 -2.42
C ILE A 74 9.66 3.74 -3.27
N PRO A 75 10.00 3.89 -4.56
CA PRO A 75 9.46 4.94 -5.42
C PRO A 75 8.03 4.60 -5.87
N LEU A 76 7.07 4.64 -4.95
CA LEU A 76 5.69 4.21 -5.17
C LEU A 76 4.99 4.93 -6.34
N ASP A 77 5.31 6.20 -6.58
CA ASP A 77 4.81 6.98 -7.72
C ASP A 77 5.21 6.37 -9.07
N GLU A 78 6.48 5.93 -9.21
CA GLU A 78 6.96 5.26 -10.40
C GLU A 78 6.21 3.95 -10.62
N TYR A 79 6.11 3.11 -9.58
CA TYR A 79 5.40 1.84 -9.66
C TYR A 79 3.93 2.01 -10.03
N ARG A 80 3.24 2.99 -9.44
CA ARG A 80 1.83 3.25 -9.77
C ARG A 80 1.66 3.78 -11.19
N SER A 81 2.57 4.63 -11.67
CA SER A 81 2.54 5.14 -13.05
C SER A 81 2.63 4.03 -14.09
N TYR A 82 3.47 3.01 -13.84
CA TYR A 82 3.58 1.83 -14.70
C TYR A 82 2.35 0.92 -14.65
N MET A 83 1.42 1.12 -13.70
CA MET A 83 0.22 0.31 -13.58
C MET A 83 -0.96 0.81 -14.41
N GLU A 84 -0.86 1.97 -15.08
CA GLU A 84 -1.94 2.58 -15.89
C GLU A 84 -3.25 2.73 -15.10
N ILE A 85 -3.14 3.08 -13.81
CA ILE A 85 -4.28 3.34 -12.93
C ILE A 85 -4.68 4.80 -13.11
N GLU A 86 -5.56 5.07 -14.07
CA GLU A 86 -6.34 6.31 -14.13
C GLU A 86 -7.35 6.37 -12.97
#